data_AF-A0A0G4HJT7-F1
#
_entry.id   AF-A0A0G4HJT7-F1
#
_cell.length_a   1.000
_cell.length_b   1.000
_cell.length_c   1.000
_cell.angle_alpha   90.00
_cell.angle_beta   90.00
_cell.angle_gamma   90.00
#
_symmetry.space_group_name_H-M   'P 1'
#
loop_
_entity.id
_entity.type
_entity.pdbx_description
1 polymer ?
#
loop_
_entity_poly.entity_id
_entity_poly.type
_entity_poly.pdbx_seq_one_letter_code
_entity_poly.pdbx_strand_id
1 'polypeptide(L)'
;MPFGYPVGLRLCFRTDNGSHFKGVFDLQCRIRGISHEWTPVGHPQSMGILENRHYILDTQITLLRLERDIPEENWQDVLPMAVALVNCMPAAREPYLSAYKRMTGVCPVPASVEEKRRSHEEFKGRKFKESEMVLFRHPLHHYGKVEEE
;
A
#
# COMPACT_ATOMS: atom_id res chain seq x y z
N MET A 1 2.24 14.49 -26.16
CA MET A 1 2.06 13.38 -25.20
C MET A 1 1.37 13.93 -23.97
N PRO A 2 0.19 13.45 -23.55
CA PRO A 2 -0.41 13.92 -22.32
C PRO A 2 0.36 13.36 -21.10
N PHE A 3 0.51 14.19 -20.09
CA PHE A 3 1.10 13.88 -18.79
C PHE A 3 0.36 12.71 -18.13
N GLY A 4 1.08 11.69 -17.66
CA GLY A 4 0.51 10.60 -16.86
C GLY A 4 0.22 9.27 -17.58
N TYR A 5 0.53 9.11 -18.87
CA TYR A 5 0.52 7.79 -19.49
C TYR A 5 1.77 7.00 -19.08
N PRO A 6 1.64 5.87 -18.36
CA PRO A 6 2.79 5.06 -18.02
C PRO A 6 3.45 4.54 -19.31
N VAL A 7 4.72 4.90 -19.49
CA VAL A 7 5.53 4.49 -20.63
C VAL A 7 5.85 3.00 -20.46
N GLY A 8 5.27 2.13 -21.28
CA GLY A 8 5.71 0.73 -21.39
C GLY A 8 5.07 -0.30 -20.45
N LEU A 9 4.05 0.04 -19.65
CA LEU A 9 3.29 -0.98 -18.94
C LEU A 9 2.33 -1.68 -19.91
N ARG A 10 2.54 -2.99 -20.15
CA ARG A 10 1.48 -3.84 -20.68
C ARG A 10 0.36 -3.84 -19.64
N LEU A 11 -0.68 -3.04 -19.88
CA LEU A 11 -1.81 -2.91 -18.97
C LEU A 11 -2.51 -4.28 -18.90
N CYS A 12 -2.44 -4.89 -17.73
CA CYS A 12 -3.06 -6.17 -17.45
C CYS A 12 -3.83 -6.06 -16.14
N PHE A 13 -5.10 -6.44 -16.16
CA PHE A 13 -5.86 -6.71 -14.95
C PHE A 13 -5.77 -8.19 -14.64
N ARG A 14 -5.49 -8.51 -13.37
CA ARG A 14 -5.62 -9.87 -12.86
C ARG A 14 -6.65 -9.87 -11.74
N THR A 15 -7.77 -10.58 -11.92
CA THR A 15 -8.89 -10.59 -10.97
C THR A 15 -9.26 -12.02 -10.57
N ASP A 16 -10.07 -12.14 -9.52
CA ASP A 16 -10.76 -13.39 -9.22
C ASP A 16 -11.84 -13.72 -10.25
N ASN A 17 -12.45 -14.90 -10.11
CA ASN A 17 -13.50 -15.41 -11.00
C ASN A 17 -14.90 -14.83 -10.72
N GLY A 18 -14.99 -13.73 -9.97
CA GLY A 18 -16.23 -13.03 -9.65
C GLY A 18 -17.00 -12.63 -10.90
N SER A 19 -18.34 -12.71 -10.83
CA SER A 19 -19.22 -12.42 -11.97
C SER A 19 -19.10 -10.97 -12.45
N HIS A 20 -18.77 -10.03 -11.56
CA HIS A 20 -18.60 -8.62 -11.87
C HIS A 20 -17.44 -8.33 -12.83
N PHE A 21 -16.42 -9.20 -12.86
CA PHE A 21 -15.30 -9.08 -13.78
C PHE A 21 -15.57 -9.71 -15.15
N LYS A 22 -16.74 -10.35 -15.34
CA LYS A 22 -17.12 -11.05 -16.58
C LYS A 22 -18.01 -10.18 -17.48
N GLY A 23 -18.06 -10.53 -18.76
CA GLY A 23 -19.02 -9.94 -19.71
C GLY A 23 -18.67 -8.50 -20.09
N VAL A 24 -19.34 -7.51 -19.49
CA VAL A 24 -19.13 -6.10 -19.82
C VAL A 24 -17.69 -5.67 -19.51
N PHE A 25 -17.16 -6.07 -18.36
CA PHE A 25 -15.79 -5.73 -17.96
C PHE A 25 -14.75 -6.29 -18.94
N ASP A 26 -14.84 -7.57 -19.31
CA ASP A 26 -14.01 -8.22 -20.33
C ASP A 26 -14.04 -7.50 -21.67
N LEU A 27 -15.25 -7.12 -22.11
CA LEU A 27 -15.45 -6.41 -23.38
C LEU A 27 -14.75 -5.04 -23.34
N GLN A 28 -14.91 -4.31 -22.23
CA GLN A 28 -14.28 -3.00 -22.04
C GLN A 28 -12.75 -3.09 -21.97
N CYS A 29 -12.19 -4.17 -21.41
CA CYS A 29 -10.75 -4.42 -21.41
C CYS A 29 -10.25 -4.67 -22.84
N ARG A 30 -10.93 -5.54 -23.60
CA ARG A 30 -10.58 -5.83 -25.00
C ARG A 30 -10.61 -4.59 -25.89
N ILE A 31 -11.66 -3.77 -25.80
CA ILE A 31 -11.80 -2.52 -26.57
C ILE A 31 -10.63 -1.56 -26.31
N ARG A 32 -10.10 -1.55 -25.08
CA ARG A 32 -8.98 -0.68 -24.68
C ARG A 32 -7.60 -1.32 -24.87
N GLY A 33 -7.52 -2.54 -25.41
CA GLY A 33 -6.27 -3.28 -25.54
C GLY A 33 -5.63 -3.68 -24.21
N ILE A 34 -6.42 -3.78 -23.13
CA ILE A 34 -5.98 -4.19 -21.81
C ILE A 34 -6.14 -5.71 -21.69
N SER A 35 -5.08 -6.39 -21.29
CA SER A 35 -5.13 -7.85 -21.05
C SER A 35 -5.92 -8.12 -19.75
N HIS A 36 -6.76 -9.15 -19.73
CA HIS A 36 -7.48 -9.56 -18.54
C HIS A 36 -7.18 -11.03 -18.22
N GLU A 37 -6.58 -11.26 -17.06
CA GLU A 37 -6.15 -12.57 -16.56
C GLU A 37 -6.98 -12.97 -15.33
N TRP A 38 -7.29 -14.25 -15.22
CA TRP A 38 -8.05 -14.81 -14.10
C TRP A 38 -7.11 -15.53 -13.14
N THR A 39 -7.32 -15.36 -11.83
CA THR A 39 -6.60 -16.17 -10.85
C THR A 39 -7.08 -17.62 -10.90
N PRO A 40 -6.17 -18.60 -10.62
CA PRO A 40 -6.56 -19.99 -10.52
C PRO A 40 -7.63 -20.19 -9.43
N VAL A 41 -8.64 -21.00 -9.73
CA VAL A 41 -9.69 -21.34 -8.75
C VAL A 41 -9.06 -22.04 -7.56
N GLY A 42 -9.33 -21.55 -6.35
CA GLY A 42 -8.85 -22.16 -5.09
C GLY A 42 -7.44 -21.77 -4.66
N HIS A 43 -6.82 -20.74 -5.26
CA HIS A 43 -5.46 -20.30 -4.89
C HIS A 43 -5.42 -18.84 -4.37
N PRO A 44 -5.93 -18.56 -3.15
CA PRO A 44 -5.94 -17.20 -2.58
C PRO A 44 -4.53 -16.61 -2.41
N GLN A 45 -3.51 -17.45 -2.21
CA GLN A 45 -2.11 -17.01 -2.11
C GLN A 45 -1.59 -16.32 -3.39
N SER A 46 -2.24 -16.51 -4.55
CA SER A 46 -1.93 -15.76 -5.79
C SER A 46 -2.28 -14.27 -5.68
N MET A 47 -3.04 -13.88 -4.66
CA MET A 47 -3.45 -12.51 -4.34
C MET A 47 -2.71 -11.94 -3.11
N GLY A 48 -1.65 -12.58 -2.61
CA GLY A 48 -0.99 -12.14 -1.36
C GLY A 48 -0.51 -10.67 -1.36
N ILE A 49 -0.16 -10.11 -2.52
CA ILE A 49 0.14 -8.67 -2.64
C ILE A 49 -1.13 -7.82 -2.40
N LEU A 50 -2.26 -8.23 -2.95
CA LEU A 50 -3.55 -7.55 -2.77
C LEU A 50 -4.03 -7.68 -1.33
N GLU A 51 -3.95 -8.87 -0.73
CA GLU A 51 -4.34 -9.11 0.67
C GLU A 51 -3.52 -8.23 1.62
N ASN A 52 -2.19 -8.21 1.45
CA ASN A 52 -1.33 -7.34 2.24
C ASN A 52 -1.66 -5.85 2.03
N ARG A 53 -2.03 -5.45 0.80
CA ARG A 53 -2.44 -4.07 0.52
C ARG A 53 -3.78 -3.71 1.15
N HIS A 54 -4.75 -4.63 1.16
CA HIS A 54 -6.01 -4.44 1.86
C HIS A 54 -5.78 -4.27 3.37
N TYR A 55 -4.98 -5.15 3.98
CA TYR A 55 -4.63 -5.05 5.40
C TYR A 55 -3.97 -3.70 5.75
N ILE A 56 -3.00 -3.26 4.94
CA ILE A 56 -2.34 -1.96 5.15
C ILE A 56 -3.33 -0.81 5.04
N LEU A 57 -4.22 -0.82 4.04
CA LEU A 57 -5.20 0.24 3.84
C LEU A 57 -6.21 0.29 5.00
N ASP A 58 -6.71 -0.86 5.41
CA ASP A 58 -7.67 -1.00 6.52
C ASP A 58 -7.06 -0.51 7.85
N THR A 59 -5.79 -0.86 8.08
CA THR A 59 -5.03 -0.34 9.23
C THR A 59 -4.92 1.19 9.19
N GLN A 60 -4.62 1.78 8.03
CA GLN A 60 -4.51 3.25 7.90
C GLN A 60 -5.86 3.95 8.10
N ILE A 61 -6.95 3.37 7.58
CA ILE A 61 -8.31 3.89 7.81
C ILE A 61 -8.62 3.87 9.31
N THR A 62 -8.35 2.76 9.98
CA THR A 62 -8.59 2.60 11.42
C THR A 62 -7.79 3.62 12.23
N LEU A 63 -6.49 3.76 11.97
CA LEU A 63 -5.63 4.70 12.68
C LEU A 63 -6.07 6.16 12.48
N LEU A 64 -6.36 6.56 11.24
CA LEU A 64 -6.80 7.93 10.94
C LEU A 64 -8.15 8.26 11.58
N ARG A 65 -9.06 7.27 11.66
CA ARG A 65 -10.33 7.44 12.34
C ARG A 65 -10.14 7.66 13.82
N LEU A 66 -9.31 6.86 14.47
CA LEU A 66 -9.01 7.00 15.90
C LEU A 66 -8.32 8.34 16.20
N GLU A 67 -7.40 8.77 15.33
CA GLU A 67 -6.70 10.06 15.48
C GLU A 67 -7.65 11.27 15.35
N ARG A 68 -8.69 11.15 14.53
CA ARG A 68 -9.64 12.23 14.22
C ARG A 68 -10.98 12.11 14.95
N ASP A 69 -11.14 11.11 15.80
CA ASP A 69 -12.38 10.78 16.50
C ASP A 69 -13.59 10.61 15.56
N ILE A 70 -13.39 9.86 14.46
CA ILE A 70 -14.42 9.61 13.44
C ILE A 70 -15.12 8.26 13.70
N PRO A 71 -16.48 8.25 13.77
CA PRO A 71 -17.27 7.02 13.92
C PRO A 71 -17.01 5.96 12.85
N GLU A 72 -17.42 4.71 13.11
CA GLU A 72 -17.13 3.57 12.22
C GLU A 72 -17.87 3.58 10.90
N GLU A 73 -19.05 4.14 10.94
CA GLU A 73 -19.94 4.28 9.79
C GLU A 73 -19.37 5.30 8.79
N ASN A 74 -18.51 6.22 9.26
CA ASN A 74 -17.99 7.36 8.50
C ASN A 74 -16.53 7.17 8.02
N TRP A 75 -16.07 5.91 7.90
CA TRP A 75 -14.71 5.60 7.44
C TRP A 75 -14.35 6.20 6.08
N GLN A 76 -15.34 6.50 5.24
CA GLN A 76 -15.16 7.09 3.92
C GLN A 76 -14.52 8.49 4.00
N ASP A 77 -14.73 9.22 5.10
CA ASP A 77 -14.19 10.58 5.30
C ASP A 77 -12.66 10.58 5.40
N VAL A 78 -12.05 9.48 5.84
CA VAL A 78 -10.59 9.33 5.93
C VAL A 78 -9.99 8.59 4.75
N LEU A 79 -10.81 7.93 3.91
CA LEU A 79 -10.33 7.09 2.81
C LEU A 79 -9.37 7.82 1.86
N PRO A 80 -9.64 9.07 1.40
CA PRO A 80 -8.71 9.77 0.52
C PRO A 80 -7.33 9.98 1.16
N MET A 81 -7.30 10.28 2.46
CA MET A 81 -6.05 10.46 3.21
C MET A 81 -5.32 9.13 3.40
N ALA A 82 -6.04 8.06 3.76
CA ALA A 82 -5.47 6.73 3.90
C ALA A 82 -4.82 6.25 2.59
N VAL A 83 -5.52 6.41 1.46
CA VAL A 83 -5.00 6.07 0.12
C VAL A 83 -3.76 6.90 -0.22
N ALA A 84 -3.77 8.19 0.08
CA ALA A 84 -2.61 9.05 -0.14
C ALA A 84 -1.40 8.58 0.68
N LEU A 85 -1.59 8.27 1.97
CA LEU A 85 -0.52 7.75 2.83
C LEU A 85 0.06 6.43 2.30
N VAL A 86 -0.80 5.46 1.96
CA VAL A 86 -0.37 4.14 1.45
C VAL A 86 0.41 4.24 0.14
N ASN A 87 0.08 5.20 -0.72
CA ASN A 87 0.71 5.36 -2.02
C ASN A 87 1.95 6.27 -2.00
N CYS A 88 1.94 7.30 -1.17
CA CYS A 88 2.97 8.34 -1.16
C CYS A 88 4.06 8.11 -0.11
N MET A 89 3.80 7.34 0.93
CA MET A 89 4.82 7.04 1.93
C MET A 89 5.84 6.02 1.40
N PRO A 90 7.13 6.21 1.70
CA PRO A 90 8.18 5.23 1.46
C PRO A 90 7.84 3.83 1.96
N ALA A 91 8.15 2.81 1.15
CA ALA A 91 8.10 1.43 1.62
C ALA A 91 9.15 1.19 2.71
N ALA A 92 8.91 0.26 3.62
CA ALA A 92 9.85 -0.09 4.70
C ALA A 92 11.11 -0.85 4.23
N ARG A 93 11.24 -1.12 2.93
CA ARG A 93 12.36 -1.87 2.34
C ARG A 93 13.10 -1.01 1.32
N GLU A 94 14.43 -1.13 1.29
CA GLU A 94 15.28 -0.52 0.26
C GLU A 94 14.71 -0.78 -1.14
N PRO A 95 14.70 0.21 -2.04
CA PRO A 95 15.28 1.57 -1.93
C PRO A 95 14.38 2.61 -1.23
N TYR A 96 13.43 2.18 -0.37
CA TYR A 96 12.51 3.06 0.36
C TYR A 96 11.68 3.98 -0.55
N LEU A 97 11.42 3.55 -1.78
CA LEU A 97 10.60 4.32 -2.72
C LEU A 97 9.12 4.02 -2.47
N SER A 98 8.31 5.08 -2.46
CA SER A 98 6.86 4.99 -2.42
C SER A 98 6.31 4.39 -3.71
N ALA A 99 5.10 3.82 -3.66
CA ALA A 99 4.44 3.28 -4.84
C ALA A 99 4.22 4.37 -5.90
N TYR A 100 3.86 5.57 -5.45
CA TYR A 100 3.73 6.74 -6.31
C TYR A 100 5.03 7.06 -7.04
N LYS A 101 6.16 7.17 -6.32
CA LYS A 101 7.47 7.47 -6.93
C LYS A 101 7.92 6.38 -7.90
N ARG A 102 7.63 5.10 -7.62
CA ARG A 102 7.91 3.99 -8.54
C ARG A 102 7.10 4.10 -9.83
N MET A 103 5.85 4.55 -9.76
CA MET A 103 4.94 4.61 -10.90
C MET A 103 5.14 5.88 -11.75
N THR A 104 5.40 7.02 -11.11
CA THR A 104 5.43 8.34 -11.78
C THR A 104 6.84 8.91 -11.93
N GLY A 105 7.82 8.38 -11.20
CA GLY A 105 9.15 8.97 -11.06
C GLY A 105 9.19 10.22 -10.17
N VAL A 106 8.04 10.71 -9.70
CA VAL A 106 7.94 11.95 -8.92
C VAL A 106 7.93 11.63 -7.43
N CYS A 107 8.72 12.36 -6.64
CA CYS A 107 8.64 12.26 -5.19
C CYS A 107 7.44 13.07 -4.67
N PRO A 108 6.45 12.45 -4.02
CA PRO A 108 5.27 13.16 -3.53
C PRO A 108 5.52 13.86 -2.20
N VAL A 109 6.62 13.55 -1.49
CA VAL A 109 6.96 14.17 -0.21
C VAL A 109 7.99 15.29 -0.41
N PRO A 110 7.91 16.39 0.36
CA PRO A 110 8.90 17.46 0.29
C PRO A 110 10.31 16.97 0.62
N ALA A 111 11.33 17.63 0.07
CA ALA A 111 12.75 17.29 0.30
C ALA A 111 13.13 17.26 1.79
N SER A 112 12.52 18.10 2.63
CA SER A 112 12.75 18.12 4.08
C SER A 112 12.33 16.82 4.79
N VAL A 113 11.35 16.09 4.24
CA VAL A 113 10.91 14.79 4.75
C VAL A 113 11.82 13.67 4.23
N GLU A 114 12.43 13.80 3.05
CA GLU A 114 13.46 12.88 2.56
C GLU A 114 14.78 13.05 3.33
N GLU A 115 15.19 14.28 3.61
CA GLU A 115 16.49 14.60 4.24
C GLU A 115 16.55 14.15 5.69
N LYS A 116 15.49 14.40 6.48
CA LYS A 116 15.31 13.83 7.85
C LYS A 116 15.32 12.30 7.89
N ARG A 117 15.15 11.62 6.75
CA ARG A 117 15.17 10.16 6.63
C ARG A 117 16.53 9.62 6.21
N ARG A 118 17.30 10.36 5.42
CA ARG A 118 18.71 10.03 5.15
C ARG A 118 19.53 10.07 6.43
N SER A 119 19.28 11.03 7.32
CA SER A 119 19.85 11.05 8.67
C SER A 119 19.32 9.92 9.57
N HIS A 120 18.28 9.18 9.17
CA HIS A 120 17.78 7.98 9.87
C HIS A 120 18.56 6.71 9.51
N GLU A 121 19.31 6.68 8.40
CA GLU A 121 20.32 5.63 8.17
C GLU A 121 21.45 5.70 9.21
N GLU A 122 21.73 6.89 9.73
CA GLU A 122 22.62 7.14 10.87
C GLU A 122 22.08 6.58 12.21
N PHE A 123 20.79 6.22 12.28
CA PHE A 123 20.15 5.62 13.45
C PHE A 123 20.12 4.08 13.41
N LYS A 124 20.71 3.42 12.40
CA LYS A 124 20.95 1.96 12.43
C LYS A 124 21.87 1.63 13.62
N GLY A 125 21.27 1.29 14.78
CA GLY A 125 21.99 0.90 15.99
C GLY A 125 21.43 1.46 17.31
N ARG A 126 20.52 2.45 17.27
CA ARG A 126 19.93 3.00 18.50
C ARG A 126 18.72 2.17 18.94
N LYS A 127 18.76 1.62 20.16
CA LYS A 127 17.57 1.06 20.82
C LYS A 127 16.68 2.22 21.27
N PHE A 128 15.42 2.22 20.83
CA PHE A 128 14.40 3.16 21.30
C PHE A 128 14.04 2.86 22.75
N LYS A 129 13.71 3.89 23.53
CA LYS A 129 13.26 3.75 24.93
C LYS A 129 11.73 3.56 24.99
N GLU A 130 11.25 2.93 26.05
CA GLU A 130 9.85 2.49 26.25
C GLU A 130 8.79 3.62 26.25
N SER A 131 9.20 4.89 26.12
CA SER A 131 8.31 6.06 26.08
C SER A 131 8.42 6.90 24.79
N GLU A 132 9.21 6.47 23.80
CA GLU A 132 9.34 7.20 22.52
C GLU A 132 8.18 6.85 21.58
N MET A 133 7.29 7.82 21.31
CA MET A 133 6.22 7.65 20.31
C MET A 133 6.81 7.55 18.91
N VAL A 134 6.68 6.38 18.29
CA VAL A 134 7.05 6.13 16.89
C VAL A 134 5.78 6.13 16.05
N LEU A 135 5.54 7.23 15.32
CA LEU A 135 4.33 7.40 14.48
C LEU A 135 4.23 6.39 13.32
N PHE A 136 5.32 5.72 12.94
CA PHE A 136 5.28 4.69 11.91
C PHE A 136 6.34 3.62 12.14
N ARG A 137 5.98 2.59 12.88
CA ARG A 137 6.54 1.25 12.69
C ARG A 137 5.35 0.38 12.35
N HIS A 138 5.26 -0.08 11.10
CA HIS A 138 4.34 -1.14 10.77
C HIS A 138 4.66 -2.30 11.73
N PRO A 139 3.74 -2.73 12.61
CA PRO A 139 4.04 -3.81 13.52
C PRO A 139 4.08 -5.08 12.68
N LEU A 140 5.27 -5.45 12.22
CA LEU A 140 5.56 -6.84 11.88
C LEU A 140 5.46 -7.58 13.21
N HIS A 141 4.31 -8.19 13.49
CA HIS A 141 4.18 -9.17 14.56
C HIS A 141 5.23 -10.26 14.32
N HIS A 142 6.34 -10.20 15.06
CA HIS A 142 7.21 -11.35 15.23
C HIS A 142 6.51 -12.26 16.25
N TYR A 143 5.92 -13.36 15.78
CA TYR A 143 5.64 -14.49 16.65
C TYR A 143 6.98 -15.09 17.08
N GLY A 144 7.50 -14.65 18.23
CA GLY A 144 8.53 -15.38 18.94
C GLY A 144 7.91 -16.62 19.56
N LYS A 145 8.56 -17.78 19.39
CA LYS A 145 8.16 -19.02 20.06
C LYS A 145 8.09 -18.76 21.57
N VAL A 146 6.95 -19.08 22.17
CA VAL A 146 6.83 -19.27 23.62
C VAL A 146 7.61 -20.55 23.92
N GLU A 147 8.70 -20.46 24.68
CA GLU A 147 9.22 -21.63 25.37
C GLU A 147 8.30 -21.86 26.58
N GLU A 148 7.70 -23.05 26.63
CA GLU A 148 6.94 -23.52 27.78
C GLU A 148 7.92 -23.83 28.92
N GLU A 149 7.62 -23.33 30.13
CA GLU A 149 8.31 -23.65 31.39
C GLU A 149 8.21 -25.13 31.77
#